data_AF-A0A1X0P535-F1
#
_entry.id   AF-A0A1X0P535-F1
#
_cell.length_a   1.000
_cell.length_b   1.000
_cell.length_c   1.000
_cell.angle_alpha   90.00
_cell.angle_beta   90.00
_cell.angle_gamma   90.00
#
_symmetry.space_group_name_H-M   'P 1'
#
loop_
_entity.id
_entity.type
_entity.pdbx_description
1 polymer ?
#
loop_
_entity_poly.entity_id
_entity_poly.type
_entity_poly.pdbx_seq_one_letter_code
_entity_poly.pdbx_strand_id
1 'polypeptide(L)'
;MDSAEAVGSSSSTSRTSELDSELHLLNKCLSNALAVHLFVSRSLIVCGDGNGKVEQTLQSTLLDDNVQLYLKQLLHKYMSSTVMRRKLKSVKSLYFLQCLTDEKTRDEFVQVAAHPSFPENF
;
A
#
# COMPACT_ATOMS: atom_id res chain seq x y z
N MET A 1 46.51 -25.05 4.86
CA MET A 1 45.62 -26.20 4.61
C MET A 1 45.05 -26.54 5.96
N ASP A 2 43.82 -26.23 6.34
CA ASP A 2 42.60 -25.97 5.58
C ASP A 2 41.70 -25.11 6.49
N SER A 3 41.05 -24.09 5.95
CA SER A 3 39.94 -23.41 6.64
C SER A 3 38.87 -23.23 5.58
N ALA A 4 37.93 -24.17 5.59
CA ALA A 4 36.80 -24.20 4.70
C ALA A 4 35.82 -23.09 5.07
N GLU A 5 35.48 -22.28 4.07
CA GLU A 5 34.31 -21.42 4.06
C GLU A 5 33.02 -22.26 4.16
N ALA A 6 32.02 -21.73 4.85
CA ALA A 6 30.63 -22.10 4.63
C ALA A 6 29.78 -20.84 4.54
N VAL A 7 29.67 -20.36 3.31
CA VAL A 7 28.69 -19.40 2.80
C VAL A 7 27.27 -19.97 2.93
N GLY A 8 26.33 -19.12 3.35
CA GLY A 8 24.93 -19.20 2.90
C GLY A 8 23.90 -19.54 3.98
N SER A 9 23.25 -18.52 4.56
CA SER A 9 21.96 -18.70 5.29
C SER A 9 21.12 -17.41 5.47
N SER A 10 21.28 -16.38 4.64
CA SER A 10 20.57 -15.08 4.86
C SER A 10 19.37 -14.81 3.95
N SER A 11 19.04 -15.70 2.99
CA SER A 11 18.06 -15.40 1.92
C SER A 11 16.62 -15.89 2.21
N SER A 12 16.42 -16.78 3.18
CA SER A 12 15.12 -17.42 3.43
C SER A 12 14.22 -16.65 4.40
N THR A 13 14.78 -15.94 5.37
CA THR A 13 14.03 -15.18 6.39
C THR A 13 13.47 -13.85 5.87
N SER A 14 14.18 -13.16 4.97
CA SER A 14 13.73 -11.87 4.39
C SER A 14 12.46 -12.02 3.54
N ARG A 15 12.39 -13.10 2.74
CA ARG A 15 11.26 -13.34 1.83
C ARG A 15 9.96 -13.65 2.56
N THR A 16 10.06 -14.32 3.72
CA THR A 16 8.89 -14.57 4.58
C THR A 16 8.39 -13.28 5.21
N SER A 17 9.28 -12.41 5.72
CA SER A 17 8.88 -11.12 6.31
C SER A 17 8.26 -10.16 5.31
N GLU A 18 8.76 -10.15 4.06
CA GLU A 18 8.18 -9.35 2.98
C GLU A 18 6.75 -9.82 2.65
N LEU A 19 6.57 -11.13 2.49
CA LEU A 19 5.24 -11.70 2.24
C LEU A 19 4.25 -11.41 3.38
N ASP A 20 4.70 -11.50 4.64
CA ASP A 20 3.86 -11.20 5.79
C ASP A 20 3.45 -9.73 5.83
N SER A 21 4.36 -8.82 5.46
CA SER A 21 4.11 -7.38 5.37
C SER A 21 3.11 -7.05 4.25
N GLU A 22 3.28 -7.66 3.07
CA GLU A 22 2.34 -7.54 1.95
C GLU A 22 0.95 -8.04 2.32
N LEU A 23 0.86 -9.23 2.91
CA LEU A 23 -0.42 -9.81 3.33
C LEU A 23 -1.05 -8.98 4.44
N HIS A 24 -0.26 -8.38 5.33
CA HIS A 24 -0.78 -7.46 6.32
C HIS A 24 -1.42 -6.24 5.65
N LEU A 25 -0.73 -5.58 4.72
CA LEU A 25 -1.28 -4.45 3.95
C LEU A 25 -2.61 -4.83 3.27
N LEU A 26 -2.62 -5.94 2.52
CA LEU A 26 -3.80 -6.34 1.74
C LEU A 26 -4.96 -6.81 2.61
N ASN A 27 -4.69 -7.60 3.65
CA ASN A 27 -5.73 -8.23 4.48
C ASN A 27 -6.16 -7.39 5.69
N LYS A 28 -5.41 -6.34 6.03
CA LYS A 28 -5.78 -5.41 7.10
C LYS A 28 -6.14 -4.07 6.52
N CYS A 29 -5.20 -3.39 5.87
CA CYS A 29 -5.37 -2.00 5.44
C CYS A 29 -6.30 -1.86 4.23
N LEU A 30 -6.32 -2.84 3.31
CA LEU A 30 -7.17 -2.79 2.11
C LEU A 30 -8.37 -3.74 2.18
N SER A 31 -8.71 -4.27 3.35
CA SER A 31 -9.72 -5.34 3.46
C SER A 31 -11.17 -4.87 3.25
N ASN A 32 -11.47 -3.63 3.63
CA ASN A 32 -12.78 -2.98 3.54
C ASN A 32 -12.62 -1.46 3.49
N ALA A 33 -13.72 -0.73 3.26
CA ALA A 33 -13.70 0.71 3.08
C ALA A 33 -13.22 1.49 4.32
N LEU A 34 -13.60 1.05 5.53
CA LEU A 34 -13.11 1.67 6.77
C LEU A 34 -11.59 1.55 6.91
N ALA A 35 -11.05 0.37 6.63
CA ALA A 35 -9.61 0.15 6.71
C ALA A 35 -8.85 1.00 5.68
N VAL A 36 -9.39 1.14 4.47
CA VAL A 36 -8.83 1.99 3.41
C VAL A 36 -8.86 3.45 3.84
N HIS A 37 -9.99 3.93 4.36
CA HIS A 37 -10.11 5.29 4.88
C HIS A 37 -9.05 5.59 5.94
N LEU A 38 -8.88 4.71 6.93
CA LEU A 38 -7.85 4.87 7.96
C LEU A 38 -6.43 4.82 7.39
N PHE A 39 -6.18 3.94 6.43
CA PHE A 39 -4.88 3.81 5.77
C PHE A 39 -4.51 5.07 4.98
N VAL A 40 -5.44 5.56 4.15
CA VAL A 40 -5.28 6.78 3.36
C VAL A 40 -5.14 8.00 4.26
N SER A 41 -5.99 8.14 5.28
CA SER A 41 -5.94 9.29 6.20
C SER A 41 -4.60 9.39 6.93
N ARG A 42 -3.99 8.25 7.30
CA ARG A 42 -2.66 8.21 7.94
C ARG A 42 -1.50 8.52 6.99
N SER A 43 -1.72 8.42 5.68
CA SER A 43 -0.71 8.77 4.68
C SER A 43 -0.63 10.27 4.41
N LEU A 44 -1.60 11.05 4.90
CA LEU A 44 -1.65 12.49 4.68
C LEU A 44 -0.61 13.20 5.54
N ILE A 45 0.20 14.04 4.89
CA ILE A 45 1.18 14.92 5.50
C ILE A 45 0.80 16.36 5.19
N VAL A 46 0.98 17.25 6.18
CA VAL A 46 0.80 18.68 5.98
C VAL A 46 2.10 19.24 5.42
N CYS A 47 2.08 19.68 4.17
CA CYS A 47 3.18 20.41 3.57
C CYS A 47 2.91 21.92 3.76
N GLY A 48 3.79 22.60 4.50
CA GLY A 48 3.76 24.05 4.65
C GLY A 48 5.19 24.59 4.59
N ASP A 49 5.40 25.64 3.80
CA ASP A 49 6.62 26.41 3.96
C ASP A 49 6.50 27.25 5.25
N GLY A 50 7.54 27.26 6.07
CA GLY A 50 7.53 27.95 7.37
C GLY A 50 7.41 29.48 7.29
N ASN A 51 6.98 30.04 6.16
CA ASN A 51 6.99 31.47 5.86
C ASN A 51 5.64 32.16 6.07
N GLY A 52 4.69 31.50 6.74
CA GLY A 52 3.52 32.16 7.33
C GLY A 52 2.49 32.74 6.35
N LYS A 53 2.56 32.39 5.05
CA LYS A 53 1.62 32.89 4.03
C LYS A 53 1.19 31.91 2.94
N VAL A 54 1.57 30.63 2.97
CA VAL A 54 1.17 29.69 1.91
C VAL A 54 0.18 28.65 2.43
N GLU A 55 -0.87 28.42 1.64
CA GLU A 55 -1.90 27.43 1.85
C GLU A 55 -1.29 26.09 2.27
N GLN A 56 -1.67 25.59 3.45
CA GLN A 56 -1.27 24.26 3.89
C GLN A 56 -1.80 23.24 2.88
N THR A 57 -0.90 22.65 2.11
CA THR A 57 -1.27 21.64 1.12
C THR A 57 -1.14 20.28 1.78
N LEU A 58 -2.25 19.55 1.88
CA LEU A 58 -2.24 18.15 2.32
C LEU A 58 -1.78 17.27 1.15
N GLN A 59 -0.66 16.57 1.32
CA GLN A 59 -0.15 15.61 0.34
C GLN A 59 -0.23 14.21 0.93
N SER A 60 -0.52 13.21 0.09
CA SER A 60 -0.49 11.80 0.51
C SER A 60 0.83 11.16 0.07
N THR A 61 1.52 10.47 0.99
CA THR A 61 2.69 9.65 0.66
C THR A 61 2.34 8.47 -0.24
N LEU A 62 1.05 8.11 -0.37
CA LEU A 62 0.60 7.08 -1.31
C LEU A 62 0.80 7.51 -2.76
N LEU A 63 0.90 8.81 -3.03
CA LEU A 63 1.09 9.34 -4.38
C LEU A 63 2.57 9.40 -4.78
N ASP A 64 3.50 9.15 -3.85
CA ASP A 64 4.93 9.15 -4.14
C ASP A 64 5.30 8.05 -5.13
N ASP A 65 6.18 8.35 -6.09
CA ASP A 65 6.51 7.45 -7.21
C ASP A 65 7.00 6.06 -6.75
N ASN A 66 7.82 6.02 -5.70
CA ASN A 66 8.34 4.76 -5.15
C ASN A 66 7.22 3.92 -4.52
N VAL A 67 6.26 4.57 -3.84
CA VAL A 67 5.11 3.90 -3.24
C VAL A 67 4.18 3.38 -4.35
N GLN A 68 3.93 4.20 -5.37
CA GLN A 68 3.13 3.82 -6.53
C GLN A 68 3.74 2.64 -7.29
N LEU A 69 5.05 2.63 -7.49
CA LEU A 69 5.75 1.50 -8.09
C LEU A 69 5.56 0.22 -7.27
N TYR A 70 5.75 0.30 -5.95
CA TYR A 70 5.54 -0.83 -5.05
C TYR A 70 4.10 -1.35 -5.11
N LEU A 71 3.10 -0.48 -5.03
CA LEU A 71 1.69 -0.85 -5.08
C LEU A 71 1.31 -1.50 -6.42
N LYS A 72 1.83 -0.98 -7.56
CA LYS A 72 1.64 -1.57 -8.89
C LYS A 72 2.27 -2.97 -8.99
N GLN A 73 3.48 -3.16 -8.48
CA GLN A 73 4.13 -4.46 -8.42
C GLN A 73 3.33 -5.46 -7.57
N LEU A 74 2.79 -5.00 -6.44
CA LEU A 74 1.94 -5.79 -5.58
C LEU A 74 0.65 -6.21 -6.28
N LEU A 75 0.00 -5.27 -6.98
CA LEU A 75 -1.21 -5.56 -7.76
C LEU A 75 -0.93 -6.63 -8.81
N HIS A 76 0.14 -6.46 -9.59
CA HIS A 76 0.54 -7.44 -10.60
C HIS A 76 0.82 -8.82 -9.99
N LYS A 77 1.55 -8.89 -8.87
CA LYS A 77 1.88 -10.13 -8.16
C LYS A 77 0.63 -10.92 -7.76
N TYR A 78 -0.39 -10.25 -7.23
CA TYR A 78 -1.61 -10.91 -6.76
C TYR A 78 -2.62 -11.15 -7.91
N MET A 79 -2.68 -10.28 -8.93
CA MET A 79 -3.55 -10.50 -10.10
C MET A 79 -3.05 -11.62 -11.01
N SER A 80 -1.74 -11.85 -11.11
CA SER A 80 -1.16 -12.90 -11.96
C SER A 80 -1.14 -14.29 -11.31
N SER A 81 -1.31 -14.40 -9.99
CA SER A 81 -1.16 -15.68 -9.26
C SER A 81 -2.38 -16.06 -8.44
N THR A 82 -3.06 -17.14 -8.84
CA THR A 82 -4.17 -17.74 -8.09
C THR A 82 -3.75 -18.16 -6.68
N VAL A 83 -2.52 -18.66 -6.51
CA VAL A 83 -1.98 -19.06 -5.21
C VAL A 83 -1.89 -17.86 -4.27
N MET A 84 -1.44 -16.71 -4.77
CA MET A 84 -1.39 -15.48 -3.97
C MET A 84 -2.79 -14.93 -3.68
N ARG A 85 -3.72 -14.94 -4.66
CA ARG A 85 -5.11 -14.53 -4.41
C ARG A 85 -5.80 -15.34 -3.32
N ARG A 86 -5.55 -16.65 -3.25
CA ARG A 86 -6.12 -17.50 -2.19
C ARG A 86 -5.66 -17.13 -0.78
N LYS A 87 -4.57 -16.35 -0.63
CA LYS A 87 -4.11 -15.84 0.66
C LYS A 87 -4.85 -14.56 1.09
N LEU A 88 -5.67 -13.98 0.22
CA LEU A 88 -6.46 -12.78 0.52
C LEU A 88 -7.73 -13.16 1.26
N LYS A 89 -8.03 -12.40 2.31
CA LYS A 89 -9.25 -12.53 3.12
C LYS A 89 -10.45 -11.82 2.49
N SER A 90 -10.20 -10.86 1.60
CA SER A 90 -11.22 -10.05 0.96
C SER A 90 -10.90 -9.89 -0.52
N VAL A 91 -11.89 -10.14 -1.37
CA VAL A 91 -11.79 -9.83 -2.81
C VAL A 91 -11.71 -8.32 -3.05
N LYS A 92 -12.24 -7.50 -2.12
CA LYS A 92 -12.17 -6.03 -2.19
C LYS A 92 -10.74 -5.51 -2.07
N SER A 93 -9.80 -6.28 -1.48
CA SER A 93 -8.40 -5.86 -1.36
C SER A 93 -7.74 -5.53 -2.68
N LEU A 94 -8.02 -6.30 -3.73
CA LEU A 94 -7.47 -6.03 -5.06
C LEU A 94 -8.20 -4.88 -5.76
N TYR A 95 -9.51 -4.74 -5.53
CA TYR A 95 -10.26 -3.59 -6.03
C TYR A 95 -9.70 -2.27 -5.48
N PHE A 96 -9.52 -2.15 -4.17
CA PHE A 96 -8.96 -0.94 -3.57
C PHE A 96 -7.51 -0.70 -3.97
N LEU A 97 -6.70 -1.76 -4.10
CA LEU A 97 -5.33 -1.64 -4.61
C LEU A 97 -5.30 -1.14 -6.06
N GLN A 98 -6.24 -1.60 -6.90
CA GLN A 98 -6.40 -1.10 -8.26
C GLN A 98 -6.76 0.39 -8.27
N CYS A 99 -7.73 0.82 -7.46
CA CYS A 99 -8.09 2.24 -7.34
C CYS A 99 -6.91 3.11 -6.88
N LEU A 100 -6.05 2.60 -5.99
CA LEU A 100 -4.85 3.31 -5.51
C LEU A 100 -3.71 3.38 -6.53
N THR A 101 -3.77 2.62 -7.63
CA THR A 101 -2.67 2.50 -8.61
C THR A 101 -3.06 2.93 -10.03
N ASP A 102 -4.34 3.07 -10.32
CA ASP A 102 -4.83 3.59 -11.60
C ASP A 102 -4.51 5.08 -11.72
N GLU A 103 -3.60 5.42 -12.64
CA GLU A 103 -3.12 6.78 -12.88
C GLU A 103 -4.24 7.77 -13.22
N LYS A 104 -5.37 7.30 -13.73
CA LYS A 104 -6.49 8.17 -14.10
C LYS A 104 -7.35 8.58 -12.92
N THR A 105 -7.39 7.77 -11.87
CA THR A 105 -8.35 7.93 -10.77
C THR A 105 -7.72 7.95 -9.39
N ARG A 106 -6.42 7.63 -9.25
CA ARG A 106 -5.78 7.48 -7.93
C ARG A 106 -5.86 8.74 -7.07
N ASP A 107 -5.68 9.91 -7.67
CA ASP A 107 -5.66 11.19 -6.94
C ASP A 107 -7.04 11.49 -6.36
N GLU A 108 -8.08 11.36 -7.18
CA GLU A 108 -9.48 11.50 -6.75
C GLU A 108 -9.85 10.43 -5.70
N PHE A 109 -9.44 9.18 -5.93
CA PHE A 109 -9.70 8.09 -4.99
C PHE A 109 -9.07 8.36 -3.62
N VAL A 110 -7.82 8.84 -3.57
CA VAL A 110 -7.14 9.22 -2.32
C VAL A 110 -7.90 10.35 -1.61
N GLN A 111 -8.36 11.36 -2.32
CA GLN A 111 -9.16 12.45 -1.73
C GLN A 111 -10.49 11.95 -1.16
N VAL A 112 -11.23 11.15 -1.94
CA VAL A 112 -12.52 10.59 -1.53
C VAL A 112 -12.35 9.62 -0.36
N ALA A 113 -11.33 8.76 -0.39
CA ALA A 113 -11.03 7.81 0.68
C ALA A 113 -10.58 8.50 1.98
N ALA A 114 -9.97 9.68 1.91
CA ALA A 114 -9.64 10.47 3.08
C ALA A 114 -10.88 11.07 3.78
N HIS A 115 -12.03 11.14 3.11
CA HIS A 115 -13.24 11.70 3.69
C HIS A 115 -13.87 10.77 4.75
N PRO A 116 -14.33 11.27 5.91
CA PRO A 116 -14.88 10.44 6.98
C PRO A 116 -16.11 9.60 6.59
N SER A 117 -16.90 10.05 5.62
CA SER A 117 -18.07 9.32 5.13
C SER A 117 -17.75 8.22 4.12
N PHE A 118 -16.49 8.08 3.69
CA PHE A 118 -16.08 7.04 2.75
C PHE A 118 -16.55 5.63 3.11
N PRO A 119 -16.48 5.18 4.38
CA PRO A 119 -16.89 3.82 4.75
C PRO A 119 -18.39 3.57 4.59
N GLU A 120 -19.21 4.62 4.56
CA GLU A 120 -20.67 4.52 4.46
C GLU A 120 -21.13 4.27 3.00
N ASN A 121 -20.24 4.47 2.03
CA ASN A 121 -20.54 4.45 0.60
C ASN A 121 -20.11 3.14 -0.11
N PHE A 122 -19.67 2.08 0.60
CA PHE A 122 -18.96 0.91 0.03
C PHE A 122 -19.25 -0.47 0.64
#